data_AF-A0A9I9DNA5-F1
#
_entry.id   AF-A0A9I9DNA5-F1
#
_cell.length_a   1.000
_cell.length_b   1.000
_cell.length_c   1.000
_cell.angle_alpha   90.00
_cell.angle_beta   90.00
_cell.angle_gamma   90.00
#
_symmetry.space_group_name_H-M   'P 1'
#
loop_
_entity.id
_entity.type
_entity.pdbx_description
1 polymer ?
#
loop_
_entity_poly.entity_id
_entity_poly.type
_entity_poly.pdbx_seq_one_letter_code
_entity_poly.pdbx_strand_id
1 'polypeptide(L)'
;MRSIDLGTTHVPKDVFEMYLEEISPRYTAETYSLLSHNCNNFSNEVAQFLVGATIPDYILDLPNIVMSSPMGAFILPMIQNLEATLKAGAVPMAPQFNPASTNVPRSSSLVSNSSRTRSKPEVDHAKPFEKTTPAELQTSNAKGIADPLGDARSKVQEEIGREFAAIMATGTLRASEAAALATKKVMQKYGNATLSQG
;
A
#
# COMPACT_ATOMS: atom_id res chain seq x y z
N MET A 1 0.04 14.58 17.47
CA MET A 1 1.24 14.23 16.70
C MET A 1 2.45 14.42 17.60
N ARG A 2 3.47 13.57 17.53
CA ARG A 2 4.71 13.71 18.33
C ARG A 2 5.78 14.35 17.44
N SER A 3 6.47 15.35 17.98
CA SER A 3 7.66 15.96 17.37
C SER A 3 8.86 15.72 18.30
N ILE A 4 10.05 15.66 17.73
CA ILE A 4 11.32 15.49 18.43
C ILE A 4 12.29 16.48 17.80
N ASP A 5 12.92 17.30 18.62
CA ASP A 5 14.02 18.17 18.17
C ASP A 5 15.30 17.34 18.02
N LEU A 6 16.00 17.50 16.90
CA LEU A 6 17.27 16.84 16.61
C LEU A 6 18.45 17.84 16.63
N GLY A 7 18.19 19.13 16.83
CA GLY A 7 19.19 20.19 16.88
C GLY A 7 19.16 21.14 15.66
N THR A 8 20.18 21.97 15.57
CA THR A 8 20.31 23.01 14.53
C THR A 8 21.42 22.64 13.55
N THR A 9 21.15 22.78 12.25
CA THR A 9 22.15 22.60 11.19
C THR A 9 22.69 23.96 10.70
N HIS A 10 23.94 23.96 10.26
CA HIS A 10 24.55 25.07 9.51
C HIS A 10 24.74 24.73 8.02
N VAL A 11 24.26 23.58 7.56
CA VAL A 11 24.33 23.19 6.15
C VAL A 11 23.44 24.11 5.30
N PRO A 12 23.98 24.79 4.27
CA PRO A 12 23.18 25.61 3.37
C PRO A 12 22.12 24.80 2.61
N LYS A 13 21.00 25.44 2.24
CA LYS A 13 19.87 24.76 1.58
C LYS A 13 20.29 24.11 0.26
N ASP A 14 21.09 24.81 -0.54
CA ASP A 14 21.65 24.36 -1.82
C ASP A 14 22.54 23.12 -1.63
N VAL A 15 23.40 23.11 -0.61
CA VAL A 15 24.24 21.95 -0.27
C VAL A 15 23.38 20.76 0.17
N PHE A 16 22.28 20.99 0.89
CA PHE A 16 21.34 19.93 1.25
C PHE A 16 20.54 19.40 0.06
N GLU A 17 20.10 20.26 -0.87
CA GLU A 17 19.42 19.84 -2.10
C GLU A 17 20.36 19.01 -2.99
N MET A 18 21.63 19.41 -3.15
CA MET A 18 22.65 18.60 -3.83
C MET A 18 22.86 17.24 -3.16
N TYR A 19 22.89 17.19 -1.82
CA TYR A 19 22.99 15.92 -1.09
C TYR A 19 21.76 15.02 -1.31
N LEU A 20 20.55 15.58 -1.33
CA LEU A 20 19.33 14.83 -1.65
C LEU A 20 19.37 14.25 -3.07
N GLU A 21 19.90 14.99 -4.05
CA GLU A 21 20.14 14.47 -5.41
C GLU A 21 21.17 13.35 -5.42
N GLU A 22 22.27 13.47 -4.66
CA GLU A 22 23.32 12.44 -4.54
C GLU A 22 22.79 11.13 -3.93
N ILE A 23 21.95 11.20 -2.89
CA ILE A 23 21.41 10.00 -2.23
C ILE A 23 20.16 9.44 -2.91
N SER A 24 19.49 10.20 -3.78
CA SER A 24 18.23 9.80 -4.45
C SER A 24 18.31 8.43 -5.15
N PRO A 25 19.38 8.05 -5.88
CA PRO A 25 19.52 6.73 -6.50
C PRO A 25 19.53 5.56 -5.51
N ARG A 26 19.78 5.81 -4.22
CA ARG A 26 19.73 4.80 -3.15
C ARG A 26 18.33 4.67 -2.54
N TYR A 27 17.45 5.63 -2.73
CA TYR A 27 16.10 5.68 -2.16
C TYR A 27 15.03 5.72 -3.26
N THR A 28 14.90 4.61 -3.99
CA THR A 28 13.94 4.43 -5.08
C THR A 28 12.82 3.46 -4.67
N ALA A 29 11.75 3.38 -5.47
CA ALA A 29 10.71 2.37 -5.28
C ALA A 29 11.26 0.93 -5.35
N GLU A 30 12.32 0.70 -6.13
CA GLU A 30 12.95 -0.62 -6.28
C GLU A 30 13.80 -1.00 -5.06
N THR A 31 14.55 -0.04 -4.50
CA THR A 31 15.41 -0.28 -3.32
C THR A 31 14.66 -0.22 -1.99
N TYR A 32 13.47 0.38 -1.94
CA TYR A 32 12.66 0.50 -0.73
C TYR A 32 12.38 -0.87 -0.09
N SER A 33 12.61 -1.03 1.21
CA SER A 33 12.18 -2.20 1.97
C SER A 33 11.54 -1.79 3.27
N LEU A 34 10.37 -2.36 3.58
CA LEU A 34 9.61 -2.01 4.79
C LEU A 34 10.38 -2.32 6.09
N LEU A 35 11.23 -3.33 6.07
CA LEU A 35 11.96 -3.80 7.26
C LEU A 35 13.39 -3.27 7.35
N SER A 36 14.08 -3.03 6.22
CA SER A 36 15.51 -2.72 6.21
C SER A 36 15.91 -1.45 5.47
N HIS A 37 15.05 -0.86 4.63
CA HIS A 37 15.40 0.33 3.82
C HIS A 37 14.19 1.22 3.56
N ASN A 38 13.64 1.78 4.65
CA ASN A 38 12.40 2.55 4.67
C ASN A 38 12.63 4.04 4.98
N CYS A 39 11.55 4.81 5.14
CA CYS A 39 11.58 6.22 5.51
C CYS A 39 12.35 6.53 6.82
N ASN A 40 12.45 5.59 7.77
CA ASN A 40 13.22 5.78 9.00
C ASN A 40 14.72 5.75 8.70
N ASN A 41 15.17 4.89 7.79
CA ASN A 41 16.57 4.79 7.36
C ASN A 41 16.99 6.06 6.61
N PHE A 42 16.15 6.52 5.68
CA PHE A 42 16.31 7.82 5.00
C PHE A 42 16.40 8.98 6.00
N SER A 43 15.46 9.04 6.96
CA SER A 43 15.42 10.12 7.96
C SER A 43 16.65 10.10 8.87
N ASN A 44 17.17 8.91 9.20
CA ASN A 44 18.41 8.76 9.96
C ASN A 44 19.65 9.26 9.20
N GLU A 45 19.78 8.90 7.94
CA GLU A 45 20.90 9.35 7.09
C GLU A 45 20.85 10.86 6.84
N VAL A 46 19.66 11.43 6.64
CA VAL A 46 19.47 12.89 6.54
C VAL A 46 19.78 13.59 7.86
N ALA A 47 19.39 13.02 9.01
CA ALA A 47 19.73 13.57 10.32
C ALA A 47 21.24 13.54 10.59
N GLN A 48 21.92 12.44 10.23
CA GLN A 48 23.38 12.34 10.36
C GLN A 48 24.09 13.39 9.51
N PHE A 49 23.64 13.61 8.26
CA PHE A 49 24.20 14.64 7.39
C PHE A 49 23.97 16.07 7.91
N LEU A 50 22.75 16.40 8.36
CA LEU A 50 22.40 17.76 8.76
C LEU A 50 22.93 18.15 10.14
N VAL A 51 22.83 17.26 11.13
CA VAL A 51 23.11 17.59 12.55
C VAL A 51 24.09 16.63 13.23
N GLY A 52 24.61 15.62 12.53
CA GLY A 52 25.54 14.64 13.11
C GLY A 52 24.89 13.68 14.12
N ALA A 53 23.57 13.62 14.19
CA ALA A 53 22.80 12.82 15.14
C ALA A 53 21.95 11.76 14.44
N THR A 54 21.61 10.69 15.16
CA THR A 54 20.67 9.66 14.71
C THR A 54 19.23 10.01 15.10
N ILE A 55 18.26 9.42 14.42
CA ILE A 55 16.89 9.37 14.97
C ILE A 55 16.84 8.35 16.12
N PRO A 56 15.89 8.46 17.07
CA PRO A 56 15.84 7.57 18.22
C PRO A 56 15.74 6.08 17.87
N ASP A 57 16.59 5.26 18.51
CA ASP A 57 16.78 3.84 18.20
C ASP A 57 15.49 3.02 18.16
N TYR A 58 14.52 3.30 19.05
CA TYR A 58 13.22 2.60 19.06
C TYR A 58 12.40 2.73 17.75
N ILE A 59 12.74 3.70 16.89
CA ILE A 59 12.15 3.88 15.55
C ILE A 59 12.87 3.02 14.51
N LEU A 60 14.21 2.88 14.64
CA LEU A 60 15.05 2.07 13.76
C LEU A 60 14.95 0.58 14.10
N ASP A 61 14.85 0.22 15.38
CA ASP A 61 14.72 -1.15 15.88
C ASP A 61 13.29 -1.70 15.82
N LEU A 62 12.29 -0.89 15.45
CA LEU A 62 10.91 -1.35 15.31
C LEU A 62 10.77 -2.64 14.46
N PRO A 63 11.45 -2.80 13.30
CA PRO A 63 11.46 -4.05 12.54
C PRO A 63 12.02 -5.23 13.35
N ASN A 64 13.11 -5.03 14.11
CA ASN A 64 13.72 -6.06 14.94
C ASN A 64 12.78 -6.51 16.07
N ILE A 65 12.13 -5.56 16.74
CA ILE A 65 11.15 -5.80 17.81
C ILE A 65 9.93 -6.57 17.26
N VAL A 66 9.45 -6.20 16.07
CA VAL A 66 8.30 -6.84 15.44
C VAL A 66 8.65 -8.26 14.95
N MET A 67 9.81 -8.45 14.32
CA MET A 67 10.25 -9.76 13.79
C MET A 67 10.67 -10.76 14.88
N SER A 68 11.19 -10.30 16.02
CA SER A 68 11.51 -11.14 17.18
C SER A 68 10.29 -11.56 18.00
N SER A 69 9.11 -10.94 17.77
CA SER A 69 7.87 -11.33 18.42
C SER A 69 7.33 -12.68 17.88
N PRO A 70 6.58 -13.46 18.68
CA PRO A 70 5.91 -14.67 18.20
C PRO A 70 4.93 -14.43 17.03
N MET A 71 4.46 -13.19 16.87
CA MET A 71 3.58 -12.79 15.77
C MET A 71 4.36 -12.45 14.48
N GLY A 72 5.65 -12.09 14.58
CA GLY A 72 6.50 -11.65 13.48
C GLY A 72 6.52 -12.61 12.29
N ALA A 73 6.66 -13.92 12.57
CA ALA A 73 6.64 -14.97 11.55
C ALA A 73 5.30 -15.07 10.79
N PHE A 74 4.16 -14.77 11.45
CA PHE A 74 2.84 -14.82 10.82
C PHE A 74 2.53 -13.58 9.97
N ILE A 75 3.09 -12.42 10.31
CA ILE A 75 2.87 -11.16 9.56
C ILE A 75 3.92 -10.91 8.47
N LEU A 76 5.06 -11.60 8.49
CA LEU A 76 6.10 -11.45 7.47
C LEU A 76 5.59 -11.64 6.02
N PRO A 77 4.75 -12.64 5.68
CA PRO A 77 4.19 -12.76 4.32
C PRO A 77 3.30 -11.58 3.92
N MET A 78 2.57 -11.01 4.87
CA MET A 78 1.73 -9.83 4.67
C MET A 78 2.58 -8.56 4.43
N ILE A 79 3.70 -8.42 5.15
CA ILE A 79 4.68 -7.34 4.95
C ILE A 79 5.35 -7.48 3.58
N GLN A 80 5.74 -8.68 3.17
CA GLN A 80 6.33 -8.94 1.85
C GLN A 80 5.36 -8.62 0.70
N ASN A 81 4.08 -9.00 0.83
CA ASN A 81 3.04 -8.66 -0.15
C ASN A 81 2.78 -7.15 -0.22
N LEU A 82 2.80 -6.47 0.93
CA LEU A 82 2.70 -5.00 0.99
C LEU A 82 3.89 -4.33 0.31
N GLU A 83 5.11 -4.79 0.58
CA GLU A 83 6.32 -4.28 -0.07
C GLU A 83 6.26 -4.45 -1.59
N ALA A 84 5.94 -5.66 -2.08
CA ALA A 84 5.80 -5.93 -3.52
C ALA A 84 4.76 -5.00 -4.19
N THR A 85 3.65 -4.71 -3.50
CA THR A 85 2.62 -3.78 -3.99
C THR A 85 3.15 -2.35 -4.09
N LEU A 86 3.91 -1.89 -3.08
CA LEU A 86 4.56 -0.58 -3.07
C LEU A 86 5.63 -0.44 -4.17
N LYS A 87 6.47 -1.47 -4.38
CA LYS A 87 7.48 -1.49 -5.47
C LYS A 87 6.83 -1.41 -6.85
N ALA A 88 5.67 -2.03 -7.02
CA ALA A 88 4.89 -1.97 -8.26
C ALA A 88 4.16 -0.63 -8.48
N GLY A 89 4.30 0.36 -7.57
CA GLY A 89 3.58 1.64 -7.64
C GLY A 89 2.07 1.50 -7.45
N ALA A 90 1.60 0.37 -6.93
CA ALA A 90 0.19 0.09 -6.71
C ALA A 90 -0.25 0.52 -5.30
N VAL A 91 -1.53 0.86 -5.15
CA VAL A 91 -2.11 1.22 -3.84
C VAL A 91 -2.31 -0.04 -3.00
N PRO A 92 -1.75 -0.13 -1.79
CA PRO A 92 -2.02 -1.24 -0.87
C PRO A 92 -3.50 -1.43 -0.57
N MET A 93 -3.99 -2.65 -0.74
CA MET A 93 -5.28 -3.05 -0.19
C MET A 93 -5.14 -3.40 1.29
N ALA A 94 -6.17 -3.11 2.09
CA ALA A 94 -6.20 -3.45 3.50
C ALA A 94 -6.02 -4.97 3.69
N PRO A 95 -5.00 -5.42 4.46
CA PRO A 95 -4.71 -6.84 4.63
C PRO A 95 -5.88 -7.59 5.28
N GLN A 96 -6.40 -8.61 4.58
CA GLN A 96 -7.47 -9.44 5.11
C GLN A 96 -6.90 -10.63 5.87
N PHE A 97 -7.10 -10.64 7.18
CA PHE A 97 -6.63 -11.72 8.04
C PHE A 97 -7.56 -12.94 7.88
N ASN A 98 -7.16 -13.90 7.04
CA ASN A 98 -7.92 -15.11 6.79
C ASN A 98 -7.27 -16.30 7.55
N PRO A 99 -7.79 -16.71 8.73
CA PRO A 99 -7.09 -17.61 9.67
C PRO A 99 -7.04 -19.09 9.22
N ALA A 100 -7.33 -19.39 7.96
CA ALA A 100 -7.56 -20.75 7.45
C ALA A 100 -6.54 -21.17 6.39
N SER A 101 -5.26 -21.33 6.76
CA SER A 101 -4.33 -22.17 5.98
C SER A 101 -3.06 -22.59 6.73
N THR A 102 -3.18 -23.25 7.88
CA THR A 102 -2.06 -24.02 8.49
C THR A 102 -1.82 -25.35 7.73
N ASN A 103 -1.47 -25.25 6.44
CA ASN A 103 -0.95 -26.38 5.68
C ASN A 103 0.52 -26.62 6.05
N VAL A 104 0.73 -27.28 7.20
CA VAL A 104 2.05 -27.77 7.61
C VAL A 104 2.44 -28.93 6.67
N PRO A 105 3.53 -28.85 5.90
CA PRO A 105 4.00 -30.00 5.13
C PRO A 105 4.55 -31.05 6.11
N ARG A 106 3.77 -32.11 6.32
CA ARG A 106 4.12 -33.24 7.20
C ARG A 106 5.19 -34.11 6.53
N SER A 107 6.46 -33.73 6.69
CA SER A 107 7.60 -34.56 6.27
C SER A 107 7.62 -35.89 7.01
N SER A 108 7.09 -36.93 6.38
CA SER A 108 7.09 -38.31 6.89
C SER A 108 8.35 -39.06 6.46
N SER A 109 9.45 -38.87 7.18
CA SER A 109 10.61 -39.78 7.09
C SER A 109 10.36 -41.00 7.98
N LEU A 110 9.80 -42.07 7.41
CA LEU A 110 9.65 -43.36 8.08
C LEU A 110 10.47 -44.43 7.34
N VAL A 111 11.37 -45.05 8.10
CA VAL A 111 12.24 -46.15 7.66
C VAL A 111 11.46 -47.41 7.31
N SER A 112 12.02 -48.17 6.37
CA SER A 112 11.50 -49.43 5.85
C SER A 112 11.41 -50.55 6.90
N ASN A 113 10.30 -51.31 6.89
CA ASN A 113 10.43 -52.77 6.74
C ASN A 113 9.20 -53.45 6.12
N SER A 114 9.41 -54.68 5.65
CA SER A 114 8.51 -55.47 4.79
C SER A 114 7.36 -56.18 5.53
N SER A 115 6.14 -56.20 4.95
CA SER A 115 5.60 -57.42 4.29
C SER A 115 4.05 -57.49 4.14
N ARG A 116 3.64 -58.16 3.05
CA ARG A 116 2.34 -58.83 2.76
C ARG A 116 1.05 -58.01 2.47
N THR A 117 0.62 -58.19 1.21
CA THR A 117 -0.76 -58.39 0.69
C THR A 117 -1.83 -57.30 0.84
N ARG A 118 -2.77 -57.06 -0.09
CA ARG A 118 -2.99 -57.36 -1.53
C ARG A 118 -4.47 -57.00 -1.79
N SER A 119 -4.76 -55.81 -2.34
CA SER A 119 -5.99 -55.55 -3.14
C SER A 119 -5.91 -54.17 -3.82
N LYS A 120 -6.70 -53.98 -4.88
CA LYS A 120 -6.66 -52.87 -5.85
C LYS A 120 -7.98 -52.04 -5.77
N PRO A 121 -8.19 -50.97 -6.59
CA PRO A 121 -8.87 -49.75 -6.15
C PRO A 121 -10.17 -49.40 -6.91
N GLU A 122 -10.89 -48.38 -6.46
CA GLU A 122 -11.74 -47.46 -7.25
C GLU A 122 -11.90 -46.17 -6.40
N VAL A 123 -11.44 -44.97 -6.79
CA VAL A 123 -11.91 -44.05 -7.86
C VAL A 123 -13.38 -43.67 -7.68
N ASP A 124 -13.71 -42.40 -7.37
CA ASP A 124 -14.53 -41.58 -8.28
C ASP A 124 -14.75 -40.07 -7.95
N HIS A 125 -15.18 -39.31 -8.98
CA HIS A 125 -15.87 -37.99 -9.03
C HIS A 125 -15.26 -36.74 -8.32
N ALA A 126 -14.76 -35.69 -9.01
CA ALA A 126 -15.41 -34.65 -9.87
C ALA A 126 -15.68 -33.33 -9.08
N LYS A 127 -14.96 -32.20 -9.32
CA LYS A 127 -15.06 -31.14 -10.38
C LYS A 127 -16.02 -29.94 -10.02
N PRO A 128 -15.90 -28.74 -10.65
CA PRO A 128 -15.92 -27.45 -9.92
C PRO A 128 -17.05 -26.44 -10.33
N PHE A 129 -17.21 -25.31 -9.60
CA PHE A 129 -17.80 -24.00 -10.01
C PHE A 129 -17.83 -23.00 -8.80
N GLU A 130 -18.00 -21.67 -8.91
CA GLU A 130 -17.37 -20.66 -9.81
C GLU A 130 -17.36 -19.25 -9.14
N LYS A 131 -16.33 -18.43 -9.43
CA LYS A 131 -16.37 -16.99 -9.81
C LYS A 131 -17.46 -16.05 -9.23
N THR A 132 -17.05 -15.01 -8.47
CA THR A 132 -17.67 -13.65 -8.54
C THR A 132 -16.80 -12.52 -7.96
N THR A 133 -16.96 -11.33 -8.52
CA THR A 133 -16.44 -9.99 -8.11
C THR A 133 -17.44 -8.93 -8.63
N PRO A 134 -17.37 -7.63 -8.28
CA PRO A 134 -16.56 -6.95 -7.25
C PRO A 134 -17.36 -6.01 -6.30
N ALA A 135 -16.62 -5.41 -5.36
CA ALA A 135 -17.03 -4.49 -4.30
C ALA A 135 -17.81 -3.20 -4.69
N GLU A 136 -18.59 -2.71 -3.72
CA GLU A 136 -19.04 -1.32 -3.59
C GLU A 136 -18.39 -0.70 -2.33
N LEU A 137 -17.88 0.54 -2.42
CA LEU A 137 -17.12 1.19 -1.35
C LEU A 137 -17.92 2.37 -0.76
N GLN A 138 -18.48 2.18 0.43
CA GLN A 138 -19.15 3.26 1.16
C GLN A 138 -18.16 4.01 2.06
N THR A 139 -17.89 5.28 1.72
CA THR A 139 -17.20 6.19 2.64
C THR A 139 -18.22 6.81 3.59
N SER A 140 -18.03 6.59 4.90
CA SER A 140 -18.79 7.24 5.94
C SER A 140 -18.54 8.75 5.94
N ASN A 141 -19.57 9.56 6.20
CA ASN A 141 -19.32 10.95 6.59
C ASN A 141 -20.29 11.42 7.68
N ALA A 142 -19.74 12.20 8.61
CA ALA A 142 -20.41 12.59 9.84
C ALA A 142 -21.36 13.78 9.63
N LYS A 143 -22.27 13.91 10.59
CA LYS A 143 -23.43 14.81 10.60
C LYS A 143 -23.05 16.31 10.70
N GLY A 144 -23.31 17.04 9.63
CA GLY A 144 -24.12 18.28 9.68
C GLY A 144 -23.47 19.58 10.17
N ILE A 145 -22.92 20.36 9.23
CA ILE A 145 -23.11 21.82 9.17
C ILE A 145 -23.51 22.14 7.73
N ALA A 146 -24.56 22.94 7.52
CA ALA A 146 -25.00 23.38 6.19
C ALA A 146 -24.07 24.48 5.66
N ASP A 147 -22.91 24.06 5.17
CA ASP A 147 -21.97 24.92 4.45
C ASP A 147 -22.42 25.05 2.97
N PRO A 148 -22.60 26.26 2.41
CA PRO A 148 -22.90 26.44 0.99
C PRO A 148 -21.84 25.85 0.04
N LEU A 149 -20.64 25.53 0.52
CA LEU A 149 -19.63 24.77 -0.21
C LEU A 149 -19.95 23.25 -0.31
N GLY A 150 -20.82 22.73 0.56
CA GLY A 150 -21.26 21.33 0.56
C GLY A 150 -22.05 20.94 -0.68
N ASP A 151 -22.93 21.82 -1.16
CA ASP A 151 -23.66 21.63 -2.42
C ASP A 151 -22.73 21.63 -3.63
N ALA A 152 -21.73 22.53 -3.63
CA ALA A 152 -20.73 22.59 -4.69
C ALA A 152 -19.87 21.30 -4.73
N ARG A 153 -19.42 20.81 -3.56
CA ARG A 153 -18.69 19.54 -3.45
C ARG A 153 -19.54 18.35 -3.89
N SER A 154 -20.82 18.31 -3.50
CA SER A 154 -21.74 17.22 -3.86
C SER A 154 -21.98 17.16 -5.37
N LYS A 155 -22.18 18.31 -6.03
CA LYS A 155 -22.31 18.41 -7.50
C LYS A 155 -21.05 17.93 -8.23
N VAL A 156 -19.88 18.39 -7.79
CA VAL A 156 -18.58 17.95 -8.38
C VAL A 156 -18.40 16.44 -8.21
N GLN A 157 -18.74 15.87 -7.04
CA GLN A 157 -18.61 14.44 -6.80
C GLN A 157 -19.58 13.60 -7.66
N GLU A 158 -20.83 14.04 -7.84
CA GLU A 158 -21.79 13.39 -8.73
C GLU A 158 -21.31 13.41 -10.19
N GLU A 159 -20.76 14.54 -10.63
CA GLU A 159 -20.26 14.70 -12.00
C GLU A 159 -18.99 13.86 -12.27
N ILE A 160 -18.08 13.75 -11.29
CA ILE A 160 -16.93 12.83 -11.37
C ILE A 160 -17.40 11.37 -11.47
N GLY A 161 -18.38 10.97 -10.66
CA GLY A 161 -18.96 9.61 -10.73
C GLY A 161 -19.60 9.31 -12.09
N ARG A 162 -20.26 10.30 -12.69
CA ARG A 162 -20.89 10.18 -14.01
C ARG A 162 -19.87 10.07 -15.15
N GLU A 163 -18.83 10.92 -15.16
CA GLU A 163 -17.72 10.82 -16.12
C GLU A 163 -16.96 9.49 -15.95
N PHE A 164 -16.72 9.05 -14.72
CA PHE A 164 -16.09 7.76 -14.43
C PHE A 164 -16.91 6.59 -15.00
N ALA A 165 -18.22 6.56 -14.77
CA ALA A 165 -19.09 5.53 -15.33
C ALA A 165 -19.10 5.54 -16.86
N ALA A 166 -19.09 6.72 -17.50
CA ALA A 166 -19.01 6.85 -18.96
C ALA A 166 -17.68 6.32 -19.52
N ILE A 167 -16.55 6.63 -18.87
CA ILE A 167 -15.23 6.13 -19.26
C ILE A 167 -15.14 4.62 -19.06
N MET A 168 -15.65 4.08 -17.95
CA MET A 168 -15.71 2.63 -17.71
C MET A 168 -16.62 1.91 -18.72
N ALA A 169 -17.71 2.54 -19.16
CA ALA A 169 -18.61 1.98 -20.19
C ALA A 169 -17.97 1.86 -21.58
N THR A 170 -16.92 2.65 -21.89
CA THR A 170 -16.16 2.45 -23.13
C THR A 170 -15.24 1.22 -23.09
N GLY A 171 -14.98 0.65 -21.91
CA GLY A 171 -14.20 -0.58 -21.73
C GLY A 171 -12.70 -0.46 -22.05
N THR A 172 -12.20 0.74 -22.36
CA THR A 172 -10.81 0.93 -22.84
C THR A 172 -9.79 1.13 -21.73
N LEU A 173 -10.19 1.54 -20.53
CA LEU A 173 -9.29 1.93 -19.43
C LEU A 173 -9.55 1.11 -18.16
N ARG A 174 -8.52 0.95 -17.32
CA ARG A 174 -8.67 0.36 -15.98
C ARG A 174 -9.28 1.37 -15.00
N ALA A 175 -9.94 0.87 -13.96
CA ALA A 175 -10.67 1.71 -13.00
C ALA A 175 -9.82 2.81 -12.33
N SER A 176 -8.55 2.56 -12.00
CA SER A 176 -7.65 3.58 -11.44
C SER A 176 -7.38 4.72 -12.42
N GLU A 177 -7.14 4.39 -13.69
CA GLU A 177 -6.86 5.35 -14.76
C GLU A 177 -8.12 6.13 -15.15
N ALA A 178 -9.26 5.45 -15.27
CA ALA A 178 -10.56 6.06 -15.51
C ALA A 178 -10.96 7.04 -14.39
N ALA A 179 -10.69 6.72 -13.12
CA ALA A 179 -10.99 7.60 -11.98
C ALA A 179 -10.13 8.87 -11.98
N ALA A 180 -8.83 8.74 -12.27
CA ALA A 180 -7.93 9.88 -12.43
C ALA A 180 -8.36 10.77 -13.61
N LEU A 181 -8.73 10.17 -14.75
CA LEU A 181 -9.13 10.89 -15.96
C LEU A 181 -10.49 11.59 -15.80
N ALA A 182 -11.46 10.96 -15.14
CA ALA A 182 -12.74 11.57 -14.77
C ALA A 182 -12.55 12.79 -13.86
N THR A 183 -11.77 12.62 -12.79
CA THR A 183 -11.47 13.71 -11.83
C THR A 183 -10.79 14.90 -12.54
N LYS A 184 -9.78 14.61 -13.38
CA LYS A 184 -9.08 15.64 -14.17
C LYS A 184 -10.01 16.40 -15.12
N LYS A 185 -10.88 15.69 -15.87
CA LYS A 185 -11.85 16.32 -16.78
C LYS A 185 -12.81 17.26 -16.05
N VAL A 186 -13.40 16.79 -14.95
CA VAL A 186 -14.35 17.61 -14.17
C VAL A 186 -13.64 18.82 -13.57
N MET A 187 -12.45 18.65 -12.97
CA MET A 187 -11.68 19.78 -12.45
C MET A 187 -11.29 20.80 -13.54
N GLN A 188 -10.98 20.38 -14.77
CA GLN A 188 -10.77 21.30 -15.89
C GLN A 188 -12.05 22.05 -16.28
N LYS A 189 -13.20 21.38 -16.30
CA LYS A 189 -14.50 21.99 -16.61
C LYS A 189 -14.88 23.08 -15.60
N TYR A 190 -14.65 22.85 -14.31
CA TYR A 190 -14.87 23.86 -13.27
C TYR A 190 -13.77 24.95 -13.22
N GLY A 191 -12.52 24.61 -13.54
CA GLY A 191 -11.42 25.57 -13.61
C GLY A 191 -11.59 26.64 -14.72
N ASN A 192 -12.23 26.28 -15.82
CA ASN A 192 -12.59 27.24 -16.87
C ASN A 192 -13.83 28.10 -16.50
N ALA A 193 -14.71 27.62 -15.62
CA ALA A 193 -15.92 28.35 -15.22
C ALA A 193 -15.60 29.56 -14.31
N THR A 194 -14.52 29.51 -13.54
CA THR A 194 -14.06 30.61 -12.66
C THR A 194 -13.38 31.77 -13.39
N LEU A 195 -13.12 31.67 -14.70
CA LEU A 195 -12.49 32.74 -15.50
C LEU A 195 -13.49 33.54 -16.36
N SER A 196 -14.79 33.30 -16.23
CA SER A 196 -15.84 33.98 -17.01
C SER A 196 -16.78 34.87 -16.16
N GLN A 197 -16.45 35.12 -14.90
CA GLN A 197 -17.05 36.18 -14.08
C GLN A 197 -15.94 36.96 -13.37
N GLY A 198 -15.43 37.98 -14.06
CA GLY A 198 -14.44 38.97 -13.58
C GLY A 198 -14.44 40.16 -14.53
#